data_AF-A0A523XF71-F1
#
_entry.id   AF-A0A523XF71-F1
#
_cell.length_a   1.000
_cell.length_b   1.000
_cell.length_c   1.000
_cell.angle_alpha   90.00
_cell.angle_beta   90.00
_cell.angle_gamma   90.00
#
_symmetry.space_group_name_H-M   'P 1'
#
loop_
_entity.id
_entity.type
_entity.pdbx_description
1 polymer ?
#
loop_
_entity_poly.entity_id
_entity_poly.type
_entity_poly.pdbx_seq_one_letter_code
_entity_poly.pdbx_strand_id
1 'polypeptide(L)'
;MRRFSFSLNPILRFPWEILLFLCCIGLIFGIVIQRIDAILPALVGGLIFCIFFAIKRFSFIDITNRSLRIKLGFLAYCEIGFSNIKDISTVTHKAINGIGVRACGGGETAIVTNTGDVVQLHLKEKVFLKSFGVFKISFTSLRLSPEKQSEFIAMLKTHLTTENSGSHK
;
A
#
# COMPACT_ATOMS: atom_id res chain seq x y z
N MET A 1 -13.81 2.43 -13.90
CA MET A 1 -12.51 2.36 -13.17
C MET A 1 -12.79 2.64 -11.71
N ARG A 2 -12.38 1.75 -10.80
CA ARG A 2 -12.70 1.88 -9.36
C ARG A 2 -11.43 1.79 -8.54
N ARG A 3 -11.32 2.68 -7.54
CA ARG A 3 -10.13 2.87 -6.72
C ARG A 3 -10.39 2.46 -5.28
N PHE A 4 -9.47 1.70 -4.70
CA PHE A 4 -9.43 1.34 -3.28
C PHE A 4 -8.22 1.99 -2.63
N SER A 5 -8.41 2.55 -1.46
CA SER A 5 -7.32 2.97 -0.57
C SER A 5 -6.83 1.76 0.24
N PHE A 6 -5.60 1.83 0.72
CA PHE A 6 -5.10 0.89 1.72
C PHE A 6 -5.70 1.21 3.10
N SER A 7 -6.09 0.19 3.85
CA SER A 7 -6.63 0.34 5.21
C SER A 7 -5.56 0.89 6.14
N LEU A 8 -5.72 2.11 6.64
CA LEU A 8 -4.85 2.62 7.71
C LEU A 8 -5.55 2.52 9.06
N ASN A 9 -4.84 1.94 10.02
CA ASN A 9 -5.29 1.92 11.39
C ASN A 9 -5.38 3.37 11.93
N PRO A 10 -6.53 3.82 12.48
CA PRO A 10 -6.71 5.17 13.02
C PRO A 10 -5.68 5.54 14.09
N ILE A 11 -5.20 4.55 14.85
CA ILE A 11 -4.16 4.71 15.87
C ILE A 11 -2.85 5.22 15.28
N LEU A 12 -2.56 4.88 14.02
CA LEU A 12 -1.42 5.45 13.31
C LEU A 12 -1.75 6.83 12.75
N ARG A 13 -3.01 7.23 12.52
CA ARG A 13 -3.32 8.51 11.89
C ARG A 13 -3.18 9.71 12.84
N PHE A 14 -3.72 9.59 14.04
CA PHE A 14 -3.84 10.70 14.99
C PHE A 14 -2.49 11.21 15.54
N PRO A 15 -1.54 10.34 15.94
CA PRO A 15 -0.25 10.78 16.46
C PRO A 15 0.57 11.56 15.42
N TRP A 16 0.46 11.22 14.13
CA TRP A 16 1.23 11.89 13.08
C TRP A 16 0.74 13.30 12.78
N GLU A 17 -0.57 13.52 12.79
CA GLU A 17 -1.15 14.86 12.59
C GLU A 17 -0.73 15.79 13.74
N ILE A 18 -0.69 15.27 14.98
CA ILE A 18 -0.19 15.99 16.16
C ILE A 18 1.33 16.26 16.04
N LEU A 19 2.12 15.27 15.62
CA LEU A 19 3.57 15.44 15.45
C LEU A 19 3.92 16.47 14.37
N LEU A 20 3.20 16.47 13.24
CA LEU A 20 3.37 17.49 12.20
C LEU A 20 3.06 18.90 12.76
N PHE A 21 1.98 19.03 13.52
CA PHE A 21 1.60 20.28 14.16
C PHE A 21 2.68 20.77 15.15
N LEU A 22 3.25 19.87 15.96
CA LEU A 22 4.37 20.19 16.85
C LEU A 22 5.63 20.61 16.08
N CYS A 23 5.94 19.98 14.94
CA CYS A 23 7.02 20.43 14.06
C CYS A 23 6.79 21.86 13.55
N CYS A 24 5.56 22.21 13.14
CA CYS A 24 5.24 23.57 12.72
C CYS A 24 5.43 24.59 13.86
N ILE A 25 4.98 24.26 15.08
CA ILE A 25 5.19 25.13 16.26
C ILE A 25 6.69 25.29 16.54
N GLY A 26 7.44 24.20 16.57
CA GLY A 26 8.88 24.21 16.81
C GLY A 26 9.65 25.03 15.78
N LEU A 27 9.21 24.99 14.51
CA LEU A 27 9.79 25.79 13.43
C LEU A 27 9.52 27.29 13.64
N ILE A 28 8.27 27.67 13.91
CA ILE A 28 7.90 29.08 14.17
C ILE A 28 8.68 29.60 15.39
N PHE A 29 8.69 28.83 16.47
CA PHE A 29 9.42 29.19 17.69
C PHE A 29 10.92 29.36 17.41
N GLY A 30 11.53 28.40 16.71
CA GLY A 30 12.93 28.44 16.30
C GLY A 30 13.30 29.66 15.47
N ILE A 31 12.43 30.07 14.54
CA ILE A 31 12.59 31.30 13.74
C ILE A 31 12.52 32.54 14.64
N VAL A 32 11.55 32.62 15.55
CA VAL A 32 11.38 33.75 16.47
C VAL A 32 12.60 33.94 17.36
N ILE A 33 13.17 32.85 17.88
CA ILE A 33 14.36 32.89 18.75
C ILE A 33 15.70 32.85 17.99
N GLN A 34 15.66 32.80 16.65
CA GLN A 34 16.82 32.70 15.75
C GLN A 34 17.79 31.55 16.10
N ARG A 35 17.28 30.42 16.59
CA ARG A 35 18.11 29.24 16.94
C ARG A 35 18.00 28.15 15.90
N ILE A 36 19.11 27.90 15.20
CA ILE A 36 19.19 26.85 14.19
C ILE A 36 18.97 25.45 14.77
N ASP A 37 19.36 25.23 16.03
CA ASP A 37 19.19 23.95 16.74
C ASP A 37 17.71 23.57 16.95
N ALA A 38 16.80 24.55 16.93
CA ALA A 38 15.36 24.31 16.98
C ALA A 38 14.74 24.21 15.58
N ILE A 39 15.26 25.00 14.63
CA ILE A 39 14.75 25.06 13.25
C ILE A 39 15.05 23.75 12.50
N LEU A 40 16.30 23.27 12.56
CA LEU A 40 16.75 22.14 11.74
C LEU A 40 15.99 20.84 12.07
N PRO A 41 15.81 20.43 13.34
CA PRO A 41 15.02 19.24 13.66
C PRO A 41 13.54 19.39 13.30
N ALA A 42 12.96 20.57 13.48
CA ALA A 42 11.57 20.84 13.14
C ALA A 42 11.33 20.75 11.62
N LEU A 43 12.26 21.26 10.83
CA LEU A 43 12.20 21.22 9.37
C LEU A 43 12.40 19.80 8.82
N VAL A 44 13.39 19.07 9.35
CA VAL A 44 13.63 17.66 9.00
C VAL A 44 12.43 16.79 9.41
N GLY A 45 11.92 16.95 10.63
CA GLY A 45 10.73 16.24 11.11
C GLY A 45 9.51 16.52 10.22
N GLY A 46 9.24 17.80 9.94
CA GLY A 46 8.16 18.20 9.04
C GLY A 46 8.30 17.59 7.64
N LEU A 47 9.51 17.58 7.08
CA LEU A 47 9.78 16.96 5.78
C LEU A 47 9.50 15.44 5.80
N ILE A 48 9.98 14.72 6.82
CA ILE A 48 9.74 13.28 6.97
C ILE A 48 8.23 12.99 7.03
N PHE A 49 7.47 13.76 7.81
CA PHE A 49 6.03 13.60 7.93
C PHE A 49 5.30 13.93 6.61
N CYS A 50 5.71 14.98 5.91
CA CYS A 50 5.18 15.32 4.58
C CYS A 50 5.41 14.20 3.56
N ILE A 51 6.61 13.60 3.54
CA ILE A 51 6.93 12.45 2.68
C ILE A 51 6.01 11.27 3.01
N PHE A 52 5.82 10.97 4.29
CA PHE A 52 4.93 9.89 4.72
C PHE A 52 3.48 10.14 4.29
N PHE A 53 2.98 11.38 4.44
CA PHE A 53 1.63 11.76 4.03
C PHE A 53 1.45 11.66 2.52
N ALA A 54 2.46 12.06 1.74
CA ALA A 54 2.47 11.90 0.29
C ALA A 54 2.40 10.41 -0.09
N ILE A 55 3.25 9.56 0.50
CA ILE A 55 3.21 8.11 0.26
C ILE A 55 1.81 7.57 0.53
N LYS A 56 1.21 7.90 1.67
CA LYS A 56 -0.15 7.49 2.04
C LYS A 56 -1.20 7.94 1.02
N ARG A 57 -1.20 9.23 0.64
CA ARG A 57 -2.20 9.80 -0.29
C ARG A 57 -2.10 9.19 -1.69
N PHE A 58 -0.88 8.86 -2.12
CA PHE A 58 -0.60 8.25 -3.41
C PHE A 58 -0.52 6.72 -3.33
N SER A 59 -0.95 6.10 -2.23
CA SER A 59 -1.08 4.66 -2.10
C SER A 59 -2.51 4.21 -2.37
N PHE A 60 -2.71 3.43 -3.42
CA PHE A 60 -4.02 2.95 -3.85
C PHE A 60 -3.93 1.70 -4.72
N ILE A 61 -5.06 1.01 -4.81
CA ILE A 61 -5.29 -0.13 -5.68
C ILE A 61 -6.38 0.27 -6.68
N ASP A 62 -6.01 0.41 -7.94
CA ASP A 62 -6.92 0.71 -9.04
C ASP A 62 -7.31 -0.57 -9.77
N ILE A 63 -8.61 -0.73 -9.98
CA ILE A 63 -9.19 -1.82 -10.76
C ILE A 63 -9.58 -1.23 -12.11
N THR A 64 -8.89 -1.71 -13.15
CA THR A 64 -9.20 -1.42 -14.56
C THR A 64 -10.03 -2.56 -15.16
N ASN A 65 -10.34 -2.51 -16.45
CA ASN A 65 -11.15 -3.56 -17.09
C ASN A 65 -10.41 -4.90 -17.23
N ARG A 66 -9.08 -4.90 -17.25
CA ARG A 66 -8.25 -6.11 -17.51
C ARG A 66 -7.15 -6.34 -16.48
N SER A 67 -6.88 -5.36 -15.61
CA SER A 67 -5.77 -5.42 -14.68
C SER A 67 -6.06 -4.72 -13.36
N LEU A 68 -5.40 -5.22 -12.33
CA LEU A 68 -5.24 -4.61 -11.03
C LEU A 68 -3.93 -3.81 -11.03
N ARG A 69 -4.00 -2.51 -10.75
CA ARG A 69 -2.83 -1.63 -10.58
C ARG A 69 -2.66 -1.29 -9.13
N ILE A 70 -1.50 -1.62 -8.57
CA ILE A 70 -1.16 -1.35 -7.19
C ILE A 70 -0.07 -0.29 -7.17
N LYS A 71 -0.35 0.82 -6.50
CA LYS A 71 0.60 1.92 -6.24
C LYS A 71 0.72 2.09 -4.75
N LEU A 72 1.95 2.09 -4.23
CA LEU A 72 2.26 2.46 -2.86
C LEU A 72 3.12 3.73 -2.87
N GLY A 73 2.49 4.87 -3.13
CA GLY A 73 3.20 6.14 -3.30
C GLY A 73 4.26 6.05 -4.39
N PHE A 74 5.46 6.57 -4.12
CA PHE A 74 6.65 6.39 -4.97
C PHE A 74 7.43 5.10 -4.66
N LEU A 75 7.06 4.40 -3.58
CA LEU A 75 7.85 3.28 -3.07
C LEU A 75 7.68 2.03 -3.89
N ALA A 76 6.45 1.71 -4.33
CA ALA A 76 6.22 0.47 -5.06
C ALA A 76 5.10 0.59 -6.10
N TYR A 77 5.30 -0.06 -7.24
CA TYR A 77 4.31 -0.18 -8.31
C TYR A 77 4.25 -1.60 -8.87
N CYS A 78 3.04 -2.12 -9.07
CA CYS A 78 2.79 -3.37 -9.77
C CYS A 78 1.49 -3.29 -10.58
N GLU A 79 1.46 -4.01 -11.69
CA GLU A 79 0.25 -4.25 -12.48
C GLU A 79 0.09 -5.74 -12.69
N ILE A 80 -1.09 -6.26 -12.40
CA ILE A 80 -1.44 -7.69 -12.45
C ILE A 80 -2.66 -7.84 -13.35
N GLY A 81 -2.52 -8.55 -14.48
CA GLY A 81 -3.68 -8.89 -15.32
C GLY A 81 -4.62 -9.85 -14.59
N PHE A 82 -5.93 -9.69 -14.75
CA PHE A 82 -6.91 -10.59 -14.13
C PHE A 82 -6.75 -12.04 -14.61
N SER A 83 -6.38 -12.21 -15.89
CA SER A 83 -6.07 -13.53 -16.48
C SER A 83 -4.98 -14.30 -15.74
N ASN A 84 -4.06 -13.59 -15.05
CA ASN A 84 -2.98 -14.19 -14.26
C ASN A 84 -3.37 -14.47 -12.81
N ILE A 85 -4.52 -14.00 -12.32
CA ILE A 85 -4.99 -14.32 -10.98
C ILE A 85 -5.60 -15.72 -11.03
N LYS A 86 -5.01 -16.65 -10.26
CA LYS A 86 -5.46 -18.04 -10.14
C LYS A 86 -6.57 -18.16 -9.11
N ASP A 87 -6.37 -17.57 -7.94
CA ASP A 87 -7.28 -17.70 -6.81
C ASP A 87 -7.17 -16.49 -5.87
N ILE A 88 -8.23 -16.27 -5.09
CA ILE A 88 -8.35 -15.19 -4.12
C ILE A 88 -8.78 -15.79 -2.79
N SER A 89 -7.92 -15.64 -1.79
CA SER A 89 -8.16 -16.11 -0.44
C SER A 89 -8.04 -14.96 0.56
N THR A 90 -8.51 -15.20 1.78
CA THR A 90 -8.31 -14.29 2.92
C THR A 90 -7.38 -14.98 3.90
N VAL A 91 -6.35 -14.26 4.37
CA VAL A 91 -5.36 -14.78 5.31
C VAL A 91 -5.13 -13.77 6.41
N THR A 92 -4.85 -14.23 7.63
CA THR A 92 -4.53 -13.34 8.75
C THR A 92 -3.04 -12.95 8.73
N HIS A 93 -2.75 -11.66 8.57
CA HIS A 93 -1.42 -11.08 8.62
C HIS A 93 -1.02 -10.66 10.04
N LYS A 94 0.05 -11.26 10.55
CA LYS A 94 0.55 -11.02 11.91
C LYS A 94 1.41 -9.76 11.99
N ALA A 95 1.37 -9.08 13.15
CA ALA A 95 2.18 -7.89 13.43
C ALA A 95 3.70 -8.09 13.25
N ILE A 96 4.20 -9.29 13.59
CA ILE A 96 5.62 -9.66 13.42
C ILE A 96 6.10 -9.59 11.97
N ASN A 97 5.19 -9.69 11.00
CA ASN A 97 5.52 -9.60 9.58
C ASN A 97 5.62 -8.13 9.10
N GLY A 98 5.32 -7.17 9.98
CA GLY A 98 5.43 -5.74 9.73
C GLY A 98 4.35 -5.18 8.81
N ILE A 99 4.33 -3.84 8.73
CA ILE A 99 3.52 -3.03 7.83
C ILE A 99 4.43 -2.46 6.73
N GLY A 100 3.93 -2.41 5.48
CA GLY A 100 4.63 -1.90 4.31
C GLY A 100 4.73 -2.95 3.19
N VAL A 101 5.77 -2.82 2.36
CA VAL A 101 6.14 -3.81 1.33
C VAL A 101 7.17 -4.77 1.93
N ARG A 102 6.86 -6.06 1.96
CA ARG A 102 7.71 -7.10 2.56
C ARG A 102 7.77 -8.33 1.66
N ALA A 103 8.94 -8.93 1.51
CA ALA A 103 9.07 -10.29 0.98
C ALA A 103 8.90 -11.28 2.12
N CYS A 104 7.90 -12.17 2.04
CA CYS A 104 7.53 -13.09 3.11
C CYS A 104 8.14 -14.50 2.94
N GLY A 105 9.09 -14.67 2.01
CA GLY A 105 9.65 -15.97 1.65
C GLY A 105 8.73 -16.76 0.72
N GLY A 106 9.22 -17.86 0.14
CA GLY A 106 8.41 -18.78 -0.68
C GLY A 106 7.78 -18.17 -1.94
N GLY A 107 8.31 -17.05 -2.44
CA GLY A 107 7.71 -16.31 -3.57
C GLY A 107 6.51 -15.44 -3.18
N GLU A 108 6.31 -15.18 -1.88
CA GLU A 108 5.23 -14.33 -1.39
C GLU A 108 5.73 -12.89 -1.14
N THR A 109 4.91 -11.90 -1.51
CA THR A 109 5.09 -10.50 -1.14
C THR A 109 3.85 -9.99 -0.44
N ALA A 110 4.02 -9.14 0.57
CA ALA A 110 2.92 -8.47 1.26
C ALA A 110 3.04 -6.96 1.06
N ILE A 111 1.93 -6.33 0.69
CA ILE A 111 1.74 -4.87 0.68
C ILE A 111 0.56 -4.58 1.60
N VAL A 112 0.87 -4.43 2.88
CA VAL A 112 -0.13 -4.40 3.95
C VAL A 112 0.13 -3.25 4.90
N THR A 113 -0.93 -2.53 5.24
CA THR A 113 -0.90 -1.32 6.09
C THR A 113 -1.50 -1.53 7.47
N ASN A 114 -2.05 -2.73 7.71
CA ASN A 114 -2.63 -3.15 8.97
C ASN A 114 -2.30 -4.62 9.26
N THR A 115 -2.60 -5.04 10.48
CA THR A 115 -2.56 -6.43 10.93
C THR A 115 -3.98 -6.97 11.01
N GLY A 116 -4.13 -8.28 10.91
CA GLY A 116 -5.45 -8.94 10.85
C GLY A 116 -5.70 -9.50 9.46
N ASP A 117 -6.97 -9.69 9.12
CA ASP A 117 -7.33 -10.32 7.85
C ASP A 117 -6.95 -9.43 6.66
N VAL A 118 -6.34 -10.04 5.65
CA VAL A 118 -5.91 -9.40 4.41
C VAL A 118 -6.25 -10.29 3.22
N VAL A 119 -6.36 -9.68 2.05
CA VAL A 119 -6.65 -10.38 0.80
C VAL A 119 -5.35 -10.94 0.24
N GLN A 120 -5.32 -12.24 -0.04
CA GLN A 120 -4.20 -12.91 -0.69
C GLN A 120 -4.58 -13.30 -2.11
N LEU A 121 -3.83 -12.77 -3.07
CA LEU A 121 -3.92 -13.11 -4.48
C LEU A 121 -2.89 -14.19 -4.80
N HIS A 122 -3.34 -15.31 -5.34
CA HIS A 122 -2.48 -16.36 -5.88
C HIS A 122 -2.41 -16.20 -7.39
N LEU A 123 -1.21 -16.19 -7.94
CA LEU A 123 -0.97 -15.95 -9.36
C LEU A 123 -0.63 -17.26 -10.08
N LYS A 124 -1.00 -17.36 -11.36
CA LYS A 124 -0.62 -18.48 -12.23
C LYS A 124 0.87 -18.42 -12.57
N GLU A 125 1.35 -17.22 -12.88
CA GLU A 125 2.72 -16.92 -13.25
C GLU A 125 3.35 -15.86 -12.34
N LYS A 126 4.69 -15.85 -12.31
CA LYS A 126 5.48 -14.93 -11.51
C LYS A 126 5.33 -13.49 -12.01
N VAL A 127 5.02 -12.57 -11.09
CA VAL A 127 4.93 -11.13 -11.35
C VAL A 127 6.03 -10.39 -10.59
N PHE A 128 6.33 -9.16 -11.02
CA PHE A 128 7.33 -8.30 -10.41
C PHE A 128 6.70 -7.03 -9.83
N LEU A 129 7.09 -6.72 -8.60
CA LEU A 129 6.87 -5.44 -7.95
C LEU A 129 8.11 -4.58 -8.20
N LYS A 130 7.93 -3.39 -8.78
CA LYS A 130 9.02 -2.41 -8.91
C LYS A 130 9.04 -1.55 -7.65
N SER A 131 10.09 -1.69 -6.84
CA SER A 131 10.36 -0.91 -5.64
C SER A 131 11.37 0.21 -5.93
N PHE A 132 11.08 1.44 -5.51
CA PHE A 132 11.84 2.66 -5.80
C PHE A 132 12.17 2.87 -7.29
N GLY A 133 11.34 2.32 -8.19
CA GLY A 133 11.57 2.37 -9.64
C GLY A 133 12.68 1.46 -10.19
N VAL A 134 13.59 0.96 -9.35
CA VAL A 134 14.78 0.22 -9.80
C VAL A 134 14.78 -1.25 -9.36
N PHE A 135 14.38 -1.53 -8.12
CA PHE A 135 14.45 -2.87 -7.56
C PHE A 135 13.24 -3.71 -7.96
N LYS A 136 13.46 -4.91 -8.46
CA LYS A 136 12.38 -5.84 -8.84
C LYS A 136 12.26 -6.95 -7.82
N ILE A 137 11.13 -7.01 -7.13
CA ILE A 137 10.79 -8.11 -6.21
C ILE A 137 9.83 -9.02 -6.95
N SER A 138 10.23 -10.26 -7.18
CA SER A 138 9.41 -11.25 -7.88
C SER A 138 8.54 -12.03 -6.91
N PHE A 139 7.28 -12.29 -7.25
CA PHE A 139 6.34 -13.02 -6.42
C PHE A 139 5.31 -13.81 -7.24
N THR A 140 4.79 -14.88 -6.65
CA THR A 140 3.69 -15.71 -7.15
C THR A 140 2.45 -15.59 -6.24
N SER A 141 2.60 -14.99 -5.07
CA SER A 141 1.50 -14.69 -4.16
C SER A 141 1.65 -13.27 -3.58
N LEU A 142 0.53 -12.55 -3.48
CA LEU A 142 0.51 -11.16 -3.03
C LEU A 142 -0.55 -10.93 -1.96
N ARG A 143 -0.14 -10.47 -0.77
CA ARG A 143 -1.07 -10.03 0.29
C ARG A 143 -1.35 -8.53 0.20
N LEU A 144 -2.60 -8.14 0.34
CA LEU A 144 -3.11 -6.78 0.22
C LEU A 144 -4.11 -6.45 1.32
N SER A 145 -4.02 -5.26 1.89
CA SER A 145 -4.97 -4.75 2.88
C SER A 145 -5.86 -3.60 2.33
N PRO A 146 -6.79 -3.88 1.40
CA PRO A 146 -7.73 -2.85 0.93
C PRO A 146 -8.68 -2.42 2.06
N GLU A 147 -9.11 -1.16 2.04
CA GLU A 147 -10.01 -0.59 3.05
C GLU A 147 -11.38 -1.31 3.11
N LYS A 148 -11.93 -1.72 1.95
CA LYS A 148 -13.20 -2.44 1.83
C LYS A 148 -12.98 -3.83 1.27
N GLN A 149 -12.45 -4.74 2.09
CA GLN A 149 -12.00 -6.07 1.65
C GLN A 149 -13.09 -6.90 0.97
N SER A 150 -14.28 -7.00 1.56
CA SER A 150 -15.38 -7.79 1.00
C SER A 150 -15.82 -7.28 -0.37
N GLU A 151 -15.92 -5.96 -0.53
CA GLU A 151 -16.27 -5.32 -1.81
C GLU A 151 -15.18 -5.51 -2.87
N PHE A 152 -13.91 -5.42 -2.46
CA PHE A 152 -12.76 -5.68 -3.31
C PHE A 152 -12.75 -7.13 -3.83
N ILE A 153 -12.93 -8.11 -2.93
CA ILE A 153 -12.98 -9.53 -3.29
C ILE A 153 -14.17 -9.80 -4.23
N ALA A 154 -15.35 -9.26 -3.92
CA ALA A 154 -16.54 -9.46 -4.74
C ALA A 154 -16.33 -9.00 -6.18
N MET A 155 -15.75 -7.81 -6.38
CA MET A 155 -15.48 -7.33 -7.73
C MET A 155 -14.42 -8.14 -8.47
N LEU A 156 -13.35 -8.55 -7.80
CA LEU A 156 -12.36 -9.41 -8.44
C LEU A 156 -12.97 -10.74 -8.87
N LYS A 157 -13.82 -11.35 -8.05
CA LYS A 157 -14.55 -12.59 -8.41
C LYS A 157 -15.46 -12.38 -9.61
N THR A 158 -16.18 -11.26 -9.69
CA THR A 158 -17.02 -10.93 -10.86
C THR A 158 -16.18 -10.88 -12.14
N HIS A 159 -15.04 -10.18 -12.11
CA HIS A 159 -14.15 -10.08 -13.26
C HIS A 159 -13.57 -11.44 -13.69
N LEU A 160 -13.16 -12.28 -12.73
CA LEU A 160 -12.65 -13.62 -13.02
C LEU A 160 -13.72 -14.53 -13.63
N THR A 161 -14.97 -14.39 -13.17
CA THR A 161 -16.10 -15.16 -13.72
C THR A 161 -16.41 -14.71 -15.16
N THR A 162 -16.39 -13.39 -15.43
CA THR A 162 -16.62 -12.86 -16.79
C THR A 162 -15.53 -13.27 -17.77
N GLU A 163 -14.25 -13.29 -17.38
CA GLU A 163 -13.16 -13.75 -18.25
C GLU A 163 -13.27 -15.25 -18.57
N ASN A 164 -13.62 -16.08 -17.58
CA ASN A 164 -13.80 -17.52 -17.80
C ASN A 164 -15.00 -17.82 -18.72
N SER A 165 -16.08 -17.04 -18.62
CA SER A 165 -17.25 -17.17 -19.52
C SER A 165 -17.00 -16.63 -20.93
N GLY A 166 -16.05 -15.71 -21.11
CA GLY A 166 -15.66 -15.14 -22.40
C GLY A 166 -14.66 -16.01 -23.19
N SER A 167 -13.99 -16.96 -22.54
CA SER A 167 -13.02 -17.87 -23.18
C SER A 167 -13.67 -19.10 -23.85
N HIS A 168 -15.01 -19.19 -23.85
CA HIS A 168 -15.78 -20.28 -24.46
C HIS A 168 -16.53 -19.86 -25.73
N LYS A 169 -16.10 -18.80 -26.41
CA LYS A 169 -16.59 -18.41 -27.74
C LYS A 169 -15.47 -18.40 -28.76
#